data_AF-A0A7V1IJN6-F1
#
_entry.id   AF-A0A7V1IJN6-F1
#
_cell.length_a   1.000
_cell.length_b   1.000
_cell.length_c   1.000
_cell.angle_alpha   90.00
_cell.angle_beta   90.00
_cell.angle_gamma   90.00
#
_symmetry.space_group_name_H-M   'P 1'
#
loop_
_entity.id
_entity.type
_entity.pdbx_description
1 polymer ?
#
loop_
_entity_poly.entity_id
_entity_poly.type
_entity_poly.pdbx_seq_one_letter_code
_entity_poly.pdbx_strand_id
1 'polypeptide(L)'
;MYMESVGPLTINPQNLKLKADIPVLMQNNACAINSMVLCIFTTYGMFPRAIHEMDPDSFLHRAMSRIFENSGPVMRWAMGMKGKPMLWFEKWLTFITGQPFSSGHLQEIGGRIFNLERMYNLREGLTRADDTLPPRLLHESIYDHMDSGHPLKELLPRYYALRGWDAEGVPLPKTLERLQVRV
;
A
#
# COMPACT_ATOMS: atom_id res chain seq x y z
N MET A 1 -6.51 7.35 -1.28
CA MET A 1 -7.93 7.78 -1.45
C MET A 1 -8.86 7.27 -0.36
N TYR A 2 -9.15 5.97 -0.18
CA TYR A 2 -10.10 5.53 0.88
C TYR A 2 -9.70 6.05 2.26
N MET A 3 -8.51 5.74 2.77
CA MET A 3 -8.02 6.23 4.08
C MET A 3 -7.60 7.72 4.13
N GLU A 4 -7.74 8.46 3.03
CA GLU A 4 -7.36 9.89 2.98
C GLU A 4 -8.59 10.82 3.00
N SER A 5 -9.78 10.34 2.61
CA SER A 5 -11.00 11.18 2.63
C SER A 5 -12.28 10.51 3.14
N VAL A 6 -12.40 9.18 3.08
CA VAL A 6 -13.66 8.46 3.40
C VAL A 6 -13.46 7.29 4.39
N GLY A 7 -12.22 7.04 4.78
CA GLY A 7 -11.85 5.95 5.67
C GLY A 7 -12.00 6.36 7.13
N PRO A 8 -12.11 5.39 8.03
CA PRO A 8 -12.36 5.66 9.45
C PRO A 8 -11.14 6.19 10.20
N LEU A 9 -10.01 6.39 9.52
CA LEU A 9 -8.84 7.12 10.01
C LEU A 9 -8.47 8.13 8.93
N THR A 10 -8.48 9.40 9.27
CA THR A 10 -8.12 10.50 8.37
C THR A 10 -6.62 10.72 8.44
N ILE A 11 -5.91 10.35 7.38
CA ILE A 11 -4.45 10.52 7.29
C ILE A 11 -4.12 11.95 6.82
N ASN A 12 -3.23 12.62 7.53
CA ASN A 12 -2.73 13.94 7.14
C ASN A 12 -2.05 13.90 5.75
N PRO A 13 -2.49 14.71 4.78
CA PRO A 13 -1.91 14.74 3.43
C PRO A 13 -0.43 15.15 3.38
N GLN A 14 0.08 15.86 4.38
CA GLN A 14 1.48 16.30 4.45
C GLN A 14 2.41 15.32 5.15
N ASN A 15 1.88 14.35 5.89
CA ASN A 15 2.73 13.42 6.63
C ASN A 15 3.32 12.35 5.71
N LEU A 16 4.59 12.52 5.35
CA LEU A 16 5.32 11.63 4.43
C LEU A 16 5.69 10.27 5.04
N LYS A 17 5.54 10.08 6.35
CA LYS A 17 6.09 8.90 7.04
C LYS A 17 5.41 7.60 6.63
N LEU A 18 4.09 7.63 6.47
CA LEU A 18 3.28 6.46 6.14
C LEU A 18 2.93 6.38 4.64
N LYS A 19 3.08 7.48 3.93
CA LYS A 19 2.61 7.67 2.54
C LYS A 19 3.36 6.85 1.50
N ALA A 20 4.53 6.29 1.82
CA ALA A 20 5.21 5.33 0.95
C ALA A 20 4.86 3.87 1.32
N ASP A 21 4.73 3.55 2.61
CA ASP A 21 4.44 2.18 3.08
C ASP A 21 2.99 1.75 2.78
N ILE A 22 1.99 2.60 3.02
CA ILE A 22 0.58 2.26 2.78
C ILE A 22 0.33 1.88 1.32
N PRO A 23 0.75 2.67 0.31
CA PRO A 23 0.52 2.31 -1.09
C PRO A 23 1.11 0.95 -1.44
N VAL A 24 2.34 0.64 -0.99
CA VAL A 24 2.95 -0.68 -1.25
C VAL A 24 2.11 -1.81 -0.65
N LEU A 25 1.72 -1.68 0.62
CA LEU A 25 0.91 -2.70 1.32
C LEU A 25 -0.46 -2.88 0.66
N MET A 26 -1.12 -1.77 0.33
CA MET A 26 -2.44 -1.78 -0.31
C MET A 26 -2.39 -2.31 -1.74
N GLN A 27 -1.38 -1.93 -2.53
CA GLN A 27 -1.22 -2.41 -3.90
C GLN A 27 -0.94 -3.92 -3.92
N ASN A 28 -0.06 -4.41 -3.04
CA ASN A 28 0.17 -5.86 -2.93
C ASN A 28 -1.11 -6.61 -2.54
N ASN A 29 -1.83 -6.13 -1.53
CA ASN A 29 -3.11 -6.73 -1.15
C ASN A 29 -4.12 -6.68 -2.30
N ALA A 30 -4.21 -5.57 -3.03
CA ALA A 30 -5.11 -5.42 -4.17
C ALA A 30 -4.75 -6.41 -5.28
N CYS A 31 -3.48 -6.57 -5.65
CA CYS A 31 -3.05 -7.56 -6.64
C CYS A 31 -3.42 -8.99 -6.20
N ALA A 32 -3.20 -9.34 -4.93
CA ALA A 32 -3.55 -10.66 -4.41
C ALA A 32 -5.08 -10.88 -4.42
N ILE A 33 -5.87 -9.89 -3.99
CA ILE A 33 -7.33 -9.97 -3.93
C ILE A 33 -7.97 -10.00 -5.32
N ASN A 34 -7.48 -9.18 -6.24
CA ASN A 34 -7.92 -9.19 -7.63
C ASN A 34 -7.64 -10.54 -8.29
N SER A 35 -6.51 -11.18 -7.96
CA SER A 35 -6.17 -12.52 -8.46
C SER A 35 -7.07 -13.62 -7.87
N MET A 36 -7.66 -13.39 -6.70
CA MET A 36 -8.70 -14.26 -6.12
C MET A 36 -10.07 -14.05 -6.75
N VAL A 37 -10.21 -13.10 -7.69
CA VAL A 37 -11.48 -12.71 -8.34
C VAL A 37 -12.52 -12.24 -7.32
N LEU A 38 -12.06 -11.62 -6.22
CA LEU A 38 -12.91 -11.03 -5.20
C LEU A 38 -13.09 -9.53 -5.45
N CYS A 39 -14.29 -9.02 -5.19
CA CYS A 39 -14.56 -7.59 -5.26
C CYS A 39 -13.75 -6.84 -4.19
N ILE A 40 -12.98 -5.82 -4.60
CA ILE A 40 -12.11 -5.05 -3.70
C ILE A 40 -12.88 -4.39 -2.54
N PHE A 41 -14.17 -4.08 -2.70
CA PHE A 41 -14.99 -3.48 -1.65
C PHE A 41 -15.19 -4.38 -0.43
N THR A 42 -14.99 -5.68 -0.59
CA THR A 42 -15.03 -6.63 0.53
C THR A 42 -13.86 -6.42 1.51
N THR A 43 -12.82 -5.66 1.12
CA THR A 43 -11.74 -5.22 2.03
C THR A 43 -12.22 -4.18 3.04
N TYR A 44 -13.24 -3.39 2.71
CA TYR A 44 -13.75 -2.35 3.60
C TYR A 44 -14.51 -2.92 4.80
N GLY A 45 -15.05 -4.14 4.68
CA GLY A 45 -15.69 -4.86 5.79
C GLY A 45 -14.74 -5.32 6.90
N MET A 46 -13.45 -5.04 6.78
CA MET A 46 -12.44 -5.42 7.77
C MET A 46 -12.31 -4.43 8.93
N PHE A 47 -12.82 -3.21 8.77
CA PHE A 47 -12.74 -2.23 9.85
C PHE A 47 -13.74 -2.58 10.96
N PRO A 48 -13.28 -2.73 12.21
CA PRO A 48 -14.18 -2.91 13.35
C PRO A 48 -15.19 -1.76 13.43
N ARG A 49 -16.44 -2.09 13.78
CA ARG A 49 -17.52 -1.10 13.98
C ARG A 49 -17.09 0.06 14.88
N ALA A 50 -16.38 -0.23 15.96
CA ALA A 50 -15.89 0.78 16.91
C ALA A 50 -14.94 1.82 16.28
N ILE A 51 -14.15 1.43 15.27
CA ILE A 51 -13.28 2.35 14.53
C ILE A 51 -14.09 3.12 13.49
N HIS A 52 -15.04 2.46 12.83
CA HIS A 52 -15.90 3.09 11.83
C HIS A 52 -16.87 4.15 12.40
N GLU A 53 -17.43 3.90 13.59
CA GLU A 53 -18.39 4.81 14.25
C GLU A 53 -17.69 5.86 15.14
N MET A 54 -16.35 5.91 15.13
CA MET A 54 -15.61 6.88 15.93
C MET A 54 -15.79 8.29 15.38
N ASP A 55 -16.10 9.24 16.26
CA ASP A 55 -16.21 10.65 15.89
C ASP A 55 -14.83 11.20 15.45
N PRO A 56 -14.69 11.67 14.19
CA PRO A 56 -13.43 12.21 13.68
C PRO A 56 -12.90 13.42 14.46
N ASP A 57 -13.78 14.18 15.12
CA ASP A 57 -13.39 15.34 15.91
C ASP A 57 -12.93 15.00 17.32
N SER A 58 -13.18 13.76 17.77
CA SER A 58 -12.80 13.31 19.10
C SER A 58 -11.27 13.29 19.30
N PHE A 59 -10.85 13.56 20.53
CA PHE A 59 -9.44 13.47 20.91
C PHE A 59 -8.86 12.06 20.67
N LEU A 60 -9.65 11.02 20.94
CA LEU A 60 -9.24 9.63 20.74
C LEU A 60 -8.93 9.33 19.27
N HIS A 61 -9.79 9.76 18.35
CA HIS A 61 -9.58 9.61 16.91
C HIS A 61 -8.30 10.29 16.45
N ARG A 62 -8.06 11.54 16.91
CA ARG A 62 -6.84 12.30 16.59
C ARG A 62 -5.58 11.63 17.12
N ALA A 63 -5.63 11.10 18.34
CA ALA A 63 -4.52 10.35 18.93
C ALA A 63 -4.24 9.05 18.16
N MET A 64 -5.28 8.29 17.83
CA MET A 64 -5.16 7.06 17.03
C MET A 64 -4.62 7.32 15.63
N SER A 65 -5.10 8.35 14.94
CA SER A 65 -4.64 8.73 13.61
C SER A 65 -3.15 9.10 13.62
N ARG A 66 -2.69 9.85 14.62
CA ARG A 66 -1.24 10.16 14.80
C ARG A 66 -0.41 8.92 15.06
N ILE A 67 -0.90 7.97 15.86
CA ILE A 67 -0.19 6.71 16.11
C ILE A 67 -0.09 5.92 14.81
N PHE A 68 -1.21 5.80 14.08
CA PHE A 68 -1.28 5.10 12.81
C PHE A 68 -0.30 5.69 11.79
N GLU A 69 -0.27 7.01 11.65
CA GLU A 69 0.66 7.75 10.79
C GLU A 69 2.15 7.51 11.07
N ASN A 70 2.52 7.16 12.30
CA ASN A 70 3.89 6.84 12.66
C ASN A 70 4.17 5.32 12.70
N SER A 71 3.18 4.50 12.40
CA SER A 71 3.26 3.03 12.53
C SER A 71 3.79 2.30 11.30
N GLY A 72 4.16 3.01 10.22
CA GLY A 72 4.51 2.41 8.92
C GLY A 72 5.46 1.21 8.99
N PRO A 73 6.66 1.33 9.61
CA PRO A 73 7.58 0.20 9.75
C PRO A 73 7.01 -0.99 10.52
N VAL A 74 6.23 -0.73 11.58
CA VAL A 74 5.59 -1.75 12.40
C VAL A 74 4.48 -2.45 11.62
N MET A 75 3.66 -1.69 10.90
CA MET A 75 2.57 -2.21 10.07
C MET A 75 3.13 -3.09 8.96
N ARG A 76 4.19 -2.65 8.28
CA ARG A 76 4.87 -3.44 7.25
C ARG A 76 5.47 -4.73 7.82
N TRP A 77 6.10 -4.66 8.99
CA TRP A 77 6.60 -5.87 9.66
C TRP A 77 5.46 -6.83 10.00
N ALA A 78 4.38 -6.34 10.62
CA ALA A 78 3.23 -7.14 11.02
C ALA A 78 2.55 -7.81 9.81
N MET A 79 2.32 -7.07 8.73
CA MET A 79 1.72 -7.58 7.50
C MET A 79 2.66 -8.47 6.69
N GLY A 80 3.98 -8.37 6.88
CA GLY A 80 4.97 -9.21 6.23
C GLY A 80 5.21 -10.56 6.94
N MET A 81 4.73 -10.74 8.17
CA MET A 81 4.91 -11.97 8.91
C MET A 81 4.04 -13.10 8.37
N LYS A 82 4.65 -14.28 8.26
CA LYS A 82 3.94 -15.55 8.00
C LYS A 82 3.48 -16.14 9.32
N GLY A 83 2.19 -16.04 9.59
CA GLY A 83 1.62 -16.41 10.89
C GLY A 83 0.17 -16.85 10.79
N LYS A 84 -0.59 -16.65 11.87
CA LYS A 84 -2.02 -16.95 11.87
C LYS A 84 -2.77 -16.01 10.93
N PRO A 85 -3.81 -16.49 10.22
CA PRO A 85 -4.66 -15.65 9.40
C PRO A 85 -5.24 -14.48 10.21
N MET A 86 -4.87 -13.26 9.84
CA MET A 86 -5.36 -12.03 10.48
C MET A 86 -6.64 -11.56 9.78
N LEU A 87 -6.64 -11.64 8.45
CA LEU A 87 -7.72 -11.15 7.60
C LEU A 87 -8.62 -12.29 7.15
N TRP A 88 -9.88 -11.98 6.83
CA TRP A 88 -10.84 -13.00 6.41
C TRP A 88 -10.46 -13.62 5.05
N PHE A 89 -9.81 -12.88 4.15
CA PHE A 89 -9.30 -13.39 2.87
C PHE A 89 -8.31 -14.55 3.04
N GLU A 90 -7.42 -14.45 4.02
CA GLU A 90 -6.41 -15.46 4.31
C GLU A 90 -7.08 -16.75 4.81
N LYS A 91 -8.08 -16.60 5.68
CA LYS A 91 -8.90 -17.72 6.16
C LYS A 91 -9.65 -18.37 5.00
N TRP A 92 -10.30 -17.56 4.18
CA TRP A 92 -11.04 -18.03 3.01
C TRP A 92 -10.12 -18.81 2.05
N LEU A 93 -8.98 -18.22 1.67
CA LEU A 93 -8.01 -18.85 0.79
C LEU A 93 -7.46 -20.16 1.39
N THR A 94 -7.24 -20.19 2.70
CA THR A 94 -6.83 -21.39 3.43
C THR A 94 -7.86 -22.50 3.34
N PHE A 95 -9.15 -22.17 3.51
CA PHE A 95 -10.22 -23.16 3.45
C PHE A 95 -10.46 -23.71 2.05
N ILE A 96 -10.36 -22.88 1.00
CA ILE A 96 -10.61 -23.34 -0.37
C ILE A 96 -9.44 -24.14 -0.96
N THR A 97 -8.20 -23.82 -0.58
CA THR A 97 -6.99 -24.47 -1.14
C THR A 97 -6.44 -25.59 -0.25
N GLY A 98 -6.80 -25.61 1.04
CA GLY A 98 -6.19 -26.49 2.03
C GLY A 98 -4.76 -26.08 2.45
N GLN A 99 -4.22 -24.96 1.95
CA GLN A 99 -2.88 -24.47 2.30
C GLN A 99 -2.96 -23.28 3.26
N PRO A 100 -2.08 -23.17 4.26
CA PRO A 100 -2.13 -22.07 5.22
C PRO A 100 -1.71 -20.74 4.58
N PHE A 101 -2.64 -19.78 4.54
CA PHE A 101 -2.38 -18.40 4.11
C PHE A 101 -2.33 -17.42 5.29
N SER A 102 -1.56 -16.36 5.12
CA SER A 102 -1.37 -15.29 6.10
C SER A 102 -1.10 -13.97 5.39
N SER A 103 -1.10 -12.86 6.11
CA SER A 103 -0.82 -11.55 5.53
C SER A 103 0.53 -11.52 4.82
N GLY A 104 1.56 -12.15 5.40
CA GLY A 104 2.88 -12.27 4.77
C GLY A 104 2.84 -13.01 3.43
N HIS A 105 2.01 -14.06 3.32
CA HIS A 105 1.80 -14.76 2.05
C HIS A 105 1.11 -13.87 1.02
N LEU A 106 0.05 -13.13 1.42
CA LEU A 106 -0.64 -12.21 0.50
C LEU A 106 0.27 -11.08 0.03
N GLN A 107 1.08 -10.52 0.92
CA GLN A 107 2.06 -9.48 0.57
C GLN A 107 3.14 -10.01 -0.38
N GLU A 108 3.58 -11.26 -0.21
CA GLU A 108 4.54 -11.89 -1.13
C GLU A 108 3.92 -12.14 -2.51
N ILE A 109 2.71 -12.69 -2.58
CA ILE A 109 1.96 -12.93 -3.83
C ILE A 109 1.70 -11.62 -4.57
N GLY A 110 1.16 -10.62 -3.86
CA GLY A 110 0.92 -9.31 -4.40
C GLY A 110 2.19 -8.63 -4.91
N GLY A 111 3.27 -8.72 -4.13
CA GLY A 111 4.58 -8.22 -4.53
C GLY A 111 5.10 -8.90 -5.81
N ARG A 112 4.93 -10.22 -5.94
CA ARG A 112 5.31 -10.97 -7.15
C ARG A 112 4.54 -10.48 -8.37
N ILE A 113 3.21 -10.38 -8.27
CA ILE A 113 2.34 -9.92 -9.36
C ILE A 113 2.71 -8.50 -9.79
N PHE A 114 2.83 -7.58 -8.83
CA PHE A 114 3.14 -6.18 -9.13
C PHE A 114 4.52 -6.01 -9.79
N ASN A 115 5.51 -6.81 -9.36
CA ASN A 115 6.83 -6.78 -10.00
C ASN A 115 6.81 -7.40 -11.41
N LEU A 116 6.01 -8.44 -11.64
CA LEU A 116 5.81 -8.99 -12.98
C LEU A 116 5.18 -7.94 -13.93
N GLU A 117 4.15 -7.24 -13.48
CA GLU A 117 3.53 -6.13 -14.21
C GLU A 117 4.53 -5.00 -14.48
N ARG A 118 5.33 -4.62 -13.47
CA ARG A 118 6.37 -3.60 -13.64
C ARG A 118 7.41 -4.04 -14.68
N MET A 119 7.89 -5.28 -14.62
CA MET A 119 8.87 -5.80 -15.57
C MET A 119 8.33 -5.84 -16.99
N TYR A 120 7.06 -6.22 -17.16
CA TYR A 120 6.38 -6.13 -18.46
C TYR A 120 6.38 -4.68 -18.97
N ASN A 121 5.95 -3.71 -18.16
CA ASN A 121 5.89 -2.33 -18.59
C ASN A 121 7.27 -1.74 -18.91
N LEU A 122 8.29 -2.07 -18.13
CA LEU A 122 9.68 -1.66 -18.40
C LEU A 122 10.17 -2.22 -19.75
N ARG A 123 9.81 -3.47 -20.08
CA ARG A 123 10.11 -4.08 -21.40
C ARG A 123 9.44 -3.31 -22.54
N GLU A 124 8.21 -2.84 -22.33
CA GLU A 124 7.47 -2.04 -23.30
C GLU A 124 7.87 -0.56 -23.34
N GLY A 125 8.90 -0.16 -22.58
CA GLY A 125 9.49 1.18 -22.63
C GLY A 125 9.03 2.15 -21.54
N LEU A 126 8.29 1.69 -20.52
CA LEU A 126 8.03 2.50 -19.32
C LEU A 126 9.35 2.84 -18.62
N THR A 127 9.48 4.08 -18.15
CA THR A 127 10.64 4.56 -17.43
C THR A 127 10.24 5.28 -16.14
N ARG A 128 11.24 5.65 -15.32
CA ARG A 128 11.05 6.55 -14.17
C ARG A 128 10.36 7.86 -14.54
N ALA A 129 10.58 8.38 -15.76
CA ALA A 129 10.00 9.65 -16.19
C ALA A 129 8.47 9.60 -16.25
N ASP A 130 7.89 8.41 -16.43
CA ASP A 130 6.46 8.17 -16.50
C ASP A 130 5.81 8.05 -15.11
N ASP A 131 6.60 7.81 -14.05
CA ASP A 131 6.12 7.75 -12.66
C ASP A 131 5.92 9.16 -12.08
N THR A 132 5.05 9.95 -12.72
CA THR A 132 4.75 11.34 -12.35
C THR A 132 3.24 11.59 -12.18
N LEU A 133 2.88 12.80 -11.75
CA LEU A 133 1.49 13.26 -11.65
C LEU A 133 1.27 14.45 -12.59
N PRO A 134 0.01 14.74 -13.00
CA PRO A 134 -0.31 15.96 -13.73
C PRO A 134 0.20 17.23 -13.02
N PRO A 135 0.70 18.25 -13.74
CA PRO A 135 1.31 19.45 -13.15
C PRO A 135 0.45 20.15 -12.10
N ARG A 136 -0.88 20.18 -12.30
CA ARG A 136 -1.84 20.70 -11.32
C ARG A 136 -1.67 20.04 -9.95
N LEU A 137 -1.55 18.72 -9.90
CA LEU A 137 -1.40 17.99 -8.63
C LEU A 137 -0.02 18.19 -7.99
N LEU A 138 1.00 18.54 -8.76
CA LEU A 138 2.37 18.76 -8.26
C LEU A 138 2.60 20.18 -7.76
N HIS A 139 1.93 21.17 -8.36
CA HIS A 139 2.24 22.58 -8.14
C HIS A 139 1.10 23.37 -7.52
N GLU A 140 -0.16 22.97 -7.74
CA GLU A 140 -1.32 23.65 -7.16
C GLU A 140 -1.70 22.98 -5.83
N SER A 141 -1.94 23.81 -4.84
CA SER A 141 -2.45 23.36 -3.55
C SER A 141 -3.95 23.01 -3.64
N ILE A 142 -4.35 21.94 -2.96
CA ILE A 142 -5.76 21.54 -2.84
C ILE A 142 -6.41 22.19 -1.61
N TYR A 143 -5.62 22.60 -0.61
CA TYR A 143 -6.13 23.11 0.66
C TYR A 143 -5.59 24.52 0.94
N ASP A 144 -6.43 25.40 1.47
CA ASP A 144 -6.09 26.81 1.72
C ASP A 144 -4.85 27.00 2.64
N HIS A 145 -4.52 25.99 3.44
CA HIS A 145 -3.39 26.00 4.37
C HIS A 145 -2.12 25.32 3.82
N MET A 146 -2.07 25.05 2.52
CA MET A 146 -0.95 24.38 1.87
C MET A 146 -0.30 25.28 0.81
N ASP A 147 1.03 25.38 0.86
CA ASP A 147 1.82 26.25 -0.02
C ASP A 147 2.37 25.53 -1.26
N SER A 148 2.12 24.22 -1.39
CA SER A 148 2.62 23.40 -2.50
C SER A 148 1.69 22.21 -2.78
N GLY A 149 1.82 21.63 -3.97
CA GLY A 149 1.09 20.43 -4.37
C GLY A 149 1.62 19.15 -3.73
N HIS A 150 1.32 18.00 -4.33
CA HIS A 150 1.70 16.69 -3.82
C HIS A 150 3.23 16.52 -3.77
N PRO A 151 3.81 16.10 -2.62
CA PRO A 151 5.25 15.94 -2.41
C PRO A 151 5.79 14.64 -3.05
N LEU A 152 5.61 14.49 -4.36
CA LEU A 152 5.96 13.28 -5.09
C LEU A 152 7.48 13.06 -5.14
N LYS A 153 8.26 14.14 -5.27
CA LYS A 153 9.72 14.10 -5.41
C LYS A 153 10.39 13.46 -4.19
N GLU A 154 9.85 13.70 -3.00
CA GLU A 154 10.31 13.14 -1.73
C GLU A 154 9.81 11.69 -1.52
N LEU A 155 8.61 11.39 -2.01
CA LEU A 155 7.96 10.10 -1.79
C LEU A 155 8.41 9.00 -2.77
N LEU A 156 8.65 9.34 -4.03
CA LEU A 156 8.95 8.37 -5.06
C LEU A 156 10.24 7.56 -4.77
N PRO A 157 11.36 8.17 -4.34
CA PRO A 157 12.56 7.41 -3.96
C PRO A 157 12.32 6.46 -2.77
N ARG A 158 11.51 6.88 -1.80
CA ARG A 158 11.13 6.03 -0.66
C ARG A 158 10.28 4.85 -1.11
N TYR A 159 9.33 5.10 -2.01
CA TYR A 159 8.49 4.07 -2.59
C TYR A 159 9.32 3.01 -3.34
N TYR A 160 10.28 3.43 -4.19
CA TYR A 160 11.20 2.50 -4.87
C TYR A 160 12.03 1.68 -3.89
N ALA A 161 12.59 2.32 -2.86
CA ALA A 161 13.36 1.63 -1.84
C ALA A 161 12.53 0.55 -1.11
N LEU A 162 11.28 0.87 -0.75
CA LEU A 162 10.35 -0.07 -0.11
C LEU A 162 9.94 -1.22 -1.03
N ARG A 163 9.81 -0.96 -2.34
CA ARG A 163 9.57 -1.97 -3.37
C ARG A 163 10.78 -2.87 -3.62
N GLY A 164 11.98 -2.43 -3.24
CA GLY A 164 13.24 -3.11 -3.55
C GLY A 164 13.68 -2.86 -4.99
N TRP A 165 13.43 -1.65 -5.49
CA TRP A 165 13.81 -1.17 -6.82
C TRP A 165 15.00 -0.21 -6.71
N ASP A 166 15.69 0.02 -7.82
CA ASP A 166 16.72 1.05 -7.91
C ASP A 166 16.13 2.46 -8.10
N ALA A 167 17.01 3.46 -8.25
CA ALA A 167 16.60 4.84 -8.43
C ALA A 167 15.86 5.09 -9.75
N GLU A 168 16.01 4.21 -10.75
CA GLU A 168 15.34 4.27 -12.05
C GLU A 168 14.02 3.50 -12.07
N GLY A 169 13.60 2.98 -10.90
CA GLY A 169 12.34 2.26 -10.75
C GLY A 169 12.39 0.85 -11.37
N VAL A 170 13.60 0.27 -11.48
CA VAL A 170 13.82 -1.10 -11.94
C VAL A 170 13.95 -2.05 -10.74
N PRO A 171 13.19 -3.15 -10.68
CA PRO A 171 13.34 -4.15 -9.63
C PRO A 171 14.76 -4.73 -9.53
N LEU A 172 15.33 -4.73 -8.33
CA LEU A 172 16.67 -5.29 -8.10
C LEU A 172 16.68 -6.82 -8.27
N PRO A 173 17.78 -7.44 -8.73
CA PRO A 173 17.87 -8.90 -8.89
C PRO A 173 17.50 -9.68 -7.62
N LYS A 174 17.97 -9.24 -6.45
CA LYS A 174 17.62 -9.83 -5.15
C LYS A 174 16.11 -9.82 -4.86
N THR A 175 15.41 -8.80 -5.35
CA THR A 175 13.96 -8.64 -5.17
C THR A 175 13.22 -9.61 -6.07
N LEU A 176 13.64 -9.73 -7.34
CA LEU A 176 13.07 -10.67 -8.30
C LEU A 176 13.30 -12.12 -7.86
N GLU A 177 14.51 -12.45 -7.40
CA GLU A 177 14.83 -13.78 -6.86
C GLU A 177 13.96 -14.13 -5.65
N ARG A 178 13.89 -13.24 -4.65
CA ARG A 178 13.05 -13.42 -3.46
C ARG A 178 11.57 -13.62 -3.81
N LEU A 179 11.08 -12.90 -4.82
CA LEU A 179 9.70 -13.00 -5.29
C LEU A 179 9.49 -14.11 -6.31
N GLN A 180 10.53 -14.82 -6.72
CA GLN A 180 10.49 -15.87 -7.75
C GLN A 180 9.92 -15.38 -9.09
N VAL A 181 10.20 -14.12 -9.44
CA VAL A 181 9.83 -13.54 -10.74
C VAL A 181 10.97 -13.82 -11.72
N ARG A 182 10.65 -14.52 -12.81
CA ARG A 182 11.55 -14.77 -13.94
C ARG A 182 10.99 -14.06 -15.16
N VAL A 183 11.82 -13.31 -15.87
CA VAL A 183 11.46 -12.49 -17.03
C VAL A 183 12.35 -12.88 -18.20
#